data_AF-A0A3D3PGG5-F1
#
_entry.id   AF-A0A3D3PGG5-F1
#
_cell.length_a   1.000
_cell.length_b   1.000
_cell.length_c   1.000
_cell.angle_alpha   90.00
_cell.angle_beta   90.00
_cell.angle_gamma   90.00
#
_symmetry.space_group_name_H-M   'P 1'
#
loop_
_entity.id
_entity.type
_entity.pdbx_description
1 polymer ?
#
loop_
_entity_poly.entity_id
_entity_poly.type
_entity_poly.pdbx_seq_one_letter_code
_entity_poly.pdbx_strand_id
1 'polypeptide(L)'
;INSPFKEFIVATESGIIHQMEKSNSDKVFIPAPPNNMCACNDCPHMKRNTLEKLYLCMKNELPEIKIPMDIILRAQKPIERMLEISAQLGL
;
A
#
# COMPACT_ATOMS: atom_id res chain seq x y z
N ILE A 1 6.28 -1.15 -14.94
CA ILE A 1 7.26 -0.03 -14.95
C ILE A 1 7.76 0.18 -16.36
N ASN A 2 7.41 1.29 -17.01
CA ASN A 2 7.87 1.58 -18.37
C ASN A 2 9.25 2.25 -18.32
N SER A 3 10.30 1.44 -18.32
CA SER A 3 11.70 1.88 -18.26
C SER A 3 12.57 0.83 -18.94
N PRO A 4 13.59 1.22 -19.71
CA PRO A 4 14.50 0.28 -20.37
C PRO A 4 15.45 -0.42 -19.39
N PHE A 5 15.61 0.09 -18.16
CA PHE A 5 16.45 -0.52 -17.15
C PHE A 5 15.84 -1.81 -16.59
N LYS A 6 16.72 -2.74 -16.20
CA LYS A 6 16.37 -4.07 -15.68
C LYS A 6 16.44 -4.19 -14.16
N GLU A 7 17.18 -3.31 -13.50
CA GLU A 7 17.40 -3.35 -12.06
C GLU A 7 16.94 -2.04 -11.42
N PHE A 8 16.23 -2.13 -10.28
CA PHE A 8 15.68 -0.98 -9.58
C PHE A 8 15.92 -1.10 -8.08
N ILE A 9 16.41 -0.02 -7.47
CA ILE A 9 16.44 0.10 -6.02
C ILE A 9 15.10 0.64 -5.54
N VAL A 10 14.45 -0.07 -4.62
CA VAL A 10 13.11 0.23 -4.11
C VAL A 10 13.23 0.69 -2.66
N ALA A 11 13.10 2.01 -2.47
CA ALA A 11 13.17 2.66 -1.16
C ALA A 11 11.77 2.94 -0.58
N THR A 12 11.02 1.87 -0.34
CA THR A 12 9.69 1.92 0.30
C THR A 12 9.47 0.62 1.09
N GLU A 13 8.23 0.32 1.47
CA GLU A 13 7.87 -0.87 2.24
C GLU A 13 8.22 -2.17 1.50
N SER A 14 8.84 -3.13 2.18
CA SER A 14 9.40 -4.33 1.54
C SER A 14 8.34 -5.23 0.87
N GLY A 15 7.12 -5.25 1.39
CA GLY A 15 5.99 -6.01 0.86
C GLY A 15 5.53 -5.60 -0.54
N ILE A 16 5.83 -4.37 -1.00
CA ILE A 16 5.48 -3.97 -2.36
C ILE A 16 6.26 -4.75 -3.43
N ILE A 17 7.46 -5.22 -3.09
CA ILE A 17 8.39 -5.87 -4.05
C ILE A 17 7.73 -7.09 -4.68
N HIS A 18 6.99 -7.88 -3.91
CA HIS A 18 6.24 -9.02 -4.44
C HIS A 18 5.27 -8.62 -5.56
N GLN A 19 4.55 -7.50 -5.40
CA GLN A 19 3.64 -7.00 -6.45
C GLN A 19 4.40 -6.43 -7.66
N MET A 20 5.55 -5.80 -7.42
CA MET A 20 6.40 -5.26 -8.48
C MET A 20 6.98 -6.38 -9.36
N GLU A 21 7.47 -7.46 -8.75
CA GLU A 21 7.95 -8.67 -9.43
C GLU A 21 6.82 -9.35 -10.21
N LYS A 22 5.63 -9.49 -9.61
CA LYS A 22 4.46 -10.08 -10.27
C LYS A 22 4.02 -9.29 -11.50
N SER A 23 4.12 -7.96 -11.46
CA SER A 23 3.72 -7.08 -12.56
C SER A 23 4.81 -6.87 -13.61
N ASN A 24 6.07 -7.16 -13.29
CA ASN A 24 7.22 -6.97 -14.19
C ASN A 24 8.27 -8.08 -13.93
N SER A 25 7.96 -9.31 -14.32
CA SER A 25 8.78 -10.49 -14.02
C SER A 25 10.15 -10.50 -14.71
N ASP A 26 10.35 -9.64 -15.71
CA ASP A 26 11.60 -9.47 -16.45
C ASP A 26 12.56 -8.47 -15.80
N LYS A 27 12.19 -7.90 -14.64
CA LYS A 27 12.93 -6.87 -13.91
C LYS A 27 13.30 -7.35 -12.51
N VAL A 28 14.42 -6.84 -12.01
CA VAL A 28 14.97 -7.12 -10.69
C VAL A 28 14.71 -5.93 -9.77
N PHE A 29 14.20 -6.21 -8.58
CA PHE A 29 13.88 -5.21 -7.57
C PHE A 29 14.73 -5.44 -6.32
N ILE A 30 15.49 -4.44 -5.93
CA ILE A 30 16.45 -4.49 -4.82
C ILE A 30 15.89 -3.62 -3.69
N PRO A 31 15.53 -4.17 -2.52
CA PRO A 31 15.04 -3.37 -1.40
C PRO A 31 16.14 -2.44 -0.84
N ALA A 32 15.75 -1.24 -0.43
CA ALA A 32 16.56 -0.37 0.42
C ALA A 32 15.94 -0.24 1.84
N PRO A 33 16.74 -0.27 2.92
CA PRO A 33 18.19 -0.51 2.96
C PRO A 33 18.57 -1.96 2.60
N PRO A 34 19.72 -2.19 1.95
CA PRO A 34 20.13 -3.51 1.47
C PRO A 34 20.49 -4.49 2.61
N ASN A 35 20.83 -3.97 3.79
CA ASN A 35 21.15 -4.74 4.98
C ASN A 35 20.06 -4.53 6.04
N ASN A 36 19.48 -5.63 6.53
CA ASN A 36 18.47 -5.72 7.60
C ASN A 36 18.95 -5.19 8.98
N MET A 37 19.98 -4.35 9.04
CA MET A 37 20.46 -3.72 10.28
C MET A 37 19.44 -2.72 10.85
N CYS A 38 18.46 -2.30 10.06
CA CYS A 38 17.35 -1.45 10.51
C CYS A 38 16.05 -1.91 9.83
N ALA A 39 15.03 -2.25 10.62
CA ALA A 39 13.67 -2.57 10.13
C ALA A 39 12.88 -1.31 9.71
N CYS A 40 13.55 -0.27 9.22
CA CYS A 40 12.94 1.03 8.93
C CYS A 40 12.01 1.02 7.72
N ASN A 41 12.13 0.03 6.83
CA ASN A 41 11.27 -0.19 5.68
C ASN A 41 10.19 -1.26 5.93
N ASP A 42 10.10 -1.78 7.16
CA ASP A 42 9.14 -2.81 7.55
C ASP A 42 8.13 -2.22 8.51
N CYS A 43 6.92 -1.91 8.00
CA CYS A 43 5.86 -1.38 8.84
C CYS A 43 5.22 -2.50 9.68
N PRO A 44 5.39 -2.53 11.01
CA PRO A 44 4.86 -3.61 11.84
C PRO A 44 3.33 -3.61 11.91
N HIS A 45 2.68 -2.51 11.53
CA HIS A 45 1.22 -2.39 11.49
C HIS A 45 0.62 -3.03 10.24
N MET A 46 1.28 -2.93 9.09
CA MET A 46 0.79 -3.52 7.84
C MET A 46 0.78 -5.06 7.90
N LYS A 47 1.81 -5.66 8.52
CA LYS A 47 1.95 -7.12 8.66
C LYS A 47 1.01 -7.74 9.71
N ARG A 48 0.11 -6.97 10.33
CA ARG A 48 -0.88 -7.49 11.29
C ARG A 48 -2.01 -8.26 10.63
N ASN A 49 -2.23 -8.07 9.33
CA ASN A 49 -3.24 -8.77 8.55
C ASN A 49 -2.69 -10.12 8.07
N THR A 50 -3.27 -11.21 8.53
CA THR A 50 -2.90 -12.59 8.16
C THR A 50 -4.03 -13.27 7.42
N LEU A 51 -3.75 -14.36 6.68
CA LEU A 51 -4.79 -15.14 5.99
C LEU A 51 -5.87 -15.66 6.95
N GLU A 52 -5.47 -16.10 8.14
CA GLU A 52 -6.40 -16.53 9.19
C GLU A 52 -7.32 -15.39 9.64
N LYS A 53 -6.77 -14.20 9.89
CA LYS A 53 -7.58 -13.03 10.28
C LYS A 53 -8.51 -12.58 9.16
N LEU A 54 -8.07 -12.65 7.90
CA LEU A 54 -8.93 -12.36 6.75
C LEU A 54 -10.09 -13.34 6.66
N TYR A 55 -9.82 -14.64 6.82
CA TYR A 55 -10.87 -15.66 6.88
C TYR A 55 -11.88 -15.38 7.99
N LEU A 56 -11.41 -15.10 9.21
CA LEU A 56 -12.27 -14.78 10.35
C LEU A 56 -13.06 -13.48 10.13
N CYS A 57 -12.44 -12.48 9.49
CA CYS A 57 -13.08 -11.22 9.16
C CYS A 57 -14.24 -11.41 8.19
N MET A 58 -14.06 -12.23 7.15
CA MET A 58 -15.11 -12.54 6.18
C MET A 58 -16.20 -13.43 6.78
N LYS A 59 -15.82 -14.40 7.62
CA LYS A 59 -16.76 -15.32 8.27
C LYS A 59 -17.68 -14.62 9.26
N ASN A 60 -17.13 -13.67 10.03
CA ASN A 60 -17.84 -13.03 11.13
C ASN A 60 -18.30 -11.60 10.79
N GLU A 61 -17.97 -11.09 9.60
CA GLU A 61 -18.24 -9.70 9.16
C GLU A 61 -17.73 -8.63 10.15
N LEU A 62 -16.60 -8.92 10.80
CA LEU A 62 -16.00 -8.08 11.85
C LEU A 62 -14.50 -7.92 11.65
N PRO A 63 -13.89 -6.79 12.07
CA PRO A 63 -14.51 -5.68 12.80
C PRO A 63 -15.22 -4.67 11.88
N GLU A 64 -16.39 -4.20 12.32
CA GLU A 64 -17.04 -3.02 11.73
C GLU A 64 -16.31 -1.74 12.13
N ILE A 65 -16.00 -0.88 11.16
CA ILE A 65 -15.38 0.42 11.42
C ILE A 65 -16.49 1.47 11.58
N LYS A 66 -16.72 1.92 12.82
CA LYS A 66 -17.71 2.96 13.14
C LYS A 66 -17.05 4.33 13.23
N ILE A 67 -17.54 5.28 12.45
CA ILE A 67 -17.05 6.66 12.42
C ILE A 67 -18.24 7.61 12.57
N PRO A 68 -18.17 8.64 13.44
CA PRO A 68 -19.20 9.68 13.53
C PRO A 68 -19.46 10.39 12.20
N MET A 69 -20.74 10.69 11.92
CA MET A 69 -21.15 11.28 10.64
C MET A 69 -20.50 12.65 10.38
N ASP A 70 -20.29 13.46 11.42
CA ASP A 70 -19.65 14.77 11.28
C ASP A 70 -18.17 14.65 10.83
N ILE A 71 -17.49 13.58 11.24
CA ILE A 71 -16.11 13.29 10.82
C ILE A 71 -16.12 12.83 9.36
N ILE A 72 -17.03 11.94 8.97
CA ILE A 72 -17.18 11.47 7.59
C ILE A 72 -17.38 12.65 6.64
N LEU A 73 -18.36 13.52 6.93
CA LEU A 73 -18.68 14.67 6.08
C LEU A 73 -17.53 15.67 5.95
N ARG A 74 -16.73 15.84 7.01
CA ARG A 74 -15.57 16.74 6.97
C ARG A 74 -14.38 16.12 6.25
N ALA A 75 -14.12 14.82 6.44
CA ALA A 75 -13.03 14.10 5.81
C ALA A 75 -13.27 13.85 4.31
N GLN A 76 -14.53 13.72 3.88
CA GLN A 76 -14.90 13.52 2.49
C GLN A 76 -14.49 14.69 1.60
N LYS A 77 -14.69 15.94 2.05
CA LYS A 77 -14.39 17.16 1.27
C LYS A 77 -12.96 17.21 0.71
N PRO A 78 -11.88 17.06 1.51
CA PRO A 78 -10.52 17.09 0.97
C PRO A 78 -10.23 15.88 0.07
N ILE A 79 -10.84 14.71 0.31
CA ILE A 79 -10.67 13.52 -0.52
C ILE A 79 -11.28 13.74 -1.90
N GLU A 80 -12.51 14.25 -1.96
CA GLU A 80 -13.17 14.60 -3.22
C GLU A 80 -12.37 15.65 -3.99
N ARG A 81 -11.91 16.70 -3.30
CA ARG A 81 -11.09 17.74 -3.94
C ARG A 81 -9.78 17.18 -4.51
N MET A 82 -9.12 16.27 -3.79
CA MET A 82 -7.91 15.60 -4.28
C MET A 82 -8.20 14.82 -5.56
N LEU A 83 -9.30 14.05 -5.59
CA LEU A 83 -9.70 13.27 -6.76
C LEU A 83 -10.08 14.16 -7.96
N GLU A 84 -10.78 15.26 -7.72
CA GLU A 84 -11.09 16.26 -8.76
C GLU A 84 -9.82 16.83 -9.40
N ILE A 85 -8.84 17.20 -8.58
CA ILE A 85 -7.56 17.74 -9.04
C ILE A 85 -6.81 16.68 -9.87
N SER A 86 -6.72 15.44 -9.38
CA SER A 86 -6.08 14.35 -10.13
C SER A 86 -6.74 14.13 -11.49
N ALA A 87 -8.08 14.12 -11.54
CA ALA A 87 -8.82 13.94 -12.79
C ALA A 87 -8.59 15.10 -13.78
N GLN A 88 -8.54 16.34 -13.30
CA GLN A 88 -8.25 17.53 -14.13
C GLN A 88 -6.84 17.50 -14.71
N LEU A 89 -5.88 16.91 -13.99
CA LEU A 89 -4.48 16.80 -14.41
C LEU A 89 -4.19 15.54 -15.23
N GLY A 90 -5.18 14.64 -15.42
CA GLY A 90 -5.01 13.39 -16.17
C GLY A 90 -4.10 12.38 -15.48
N LEU A 91 -4.06 12.40 -14.15
CA LEU A 91 -3.27 11.48 -13.31
C LEU A 91 -4.02 10.19 -13.01
#